data_AF-A0A4R9JBX9-F1
#
_entry.id   AF-A0A4R9JBX9-F1
#
_cell.length_a   1.000
_cell.length_b   1.000
_cell.length_c   1.000
_cell.angle_alpha   90.00
_cell.angle_beta   90.00
_cell.angle_gamma   90.00
#
_symmetry.space_group_name_H-M   'P 1'
#
loop_
_entity.id
_entity.type
_entity.pdbx_description
1 polymer ?
#
loop_
_entity_poly.entity_id
_entity_poly.type
_entity_poly.pdbx_seq_one_letter_code
_entity_poly.pdbx_strand_id
1 'polypeptide(L)'
;MYIIGVVLLISFATNLSSQIAGTPDEEKAKKELQNQWSKKFPGDRILSVQAAGKPKLIEKEAPEENAPTDLRYKFSFFVTTRKKEGQTTKTPVGVIYQFVREKGWVFSDIGMARSVVVTEPGKEPPSKDEVYQIVEEAILEEKGKSKSVDLIRLTEPEFGQNLTPSKEQFWFRYEGDFEVSENGSKTVCSDIVIRLVKEQNSAAWKAEWDEKGKCKVSEE
;
A
#
# COMPACT_ATOMS: atom_id res chain seq x y z
N MET A 1 35.71 -12.53 58.64
CA MET A 1 36.57 -12.42 57.43
C MET A 1 35.68 -12.54 56.21
N TYR A 2 35.92 -11.69 55.21
CA TYR A 2 34.95 -11.14 54.26
C TYR A 2 34.31 -12.11 53.25
N ILE A 3 32.98 -12.01 53.16
CA ILE A 3 32.09 -11.95 51.97
C ILE A 3 32.58 -12.68 50.70
N ILE A 4 31.96 -13.83 50.40
CA ILE A 4 31.90 -14.41 49.05
C ILE A 4 30.84 -13.60 48.28
N GLY A 5 31.29 -12.52 47.66
CA GLY A 5 30.49 -11.62 46.85
C GLY A 5 30.43 -12.10 45.40
N VAL A 6 29.24 -12.56 45.01
CA VAL A 6 28.59 -12.41 43.70
C VAL A 6 29.51 -11.93 42.56
N VAL A 7 29.84 -12.84 41.64
CA VAL A 7 30.17 -12.48 40.25
C VAL A 7 29.37 -13.40 39.33
N LEU A 8 28.10 -13.05 39.14
CA LEU A 8 27.24 -13.63 38.11
C LEU A 8 26.53 -12.47 37.40
N LEU A 9 27.27 -11.71 36.58
CA LEU A 9 26.72 -10.50 35.98
C LEU A 9 27.45 -10.02 34.72
N ILE A 10 27.87 -10.89 33.78
CA ILE A 10 28.36 -10.41 32.47
C ILE A 10 27.99 -11.36 31.32
N SER A 11 26.71 -11.65 31.13
CA SER A 11 26.25 -12.32 29.89
C SER A 11 25.05 -11.64 29.21
N PHE A 12 24.61 -10.48 29.72
CA PHE A 12 23.45 -9.76 29.16
C PHE A 12 23.81 -8.54 28.29
N ALA A 13 25.11 -8.23 28.09
CA ALA A 13 25.53 -6.97 27.48
C ALA A 13 25.47 -6.94 25.94
N THR A 14 25.29 -8.07 25.25
CA THR A 14 25.39 -8.10 23.78
C THR A 14 24.12 -7.64 23.05
N ASN A 15 22.99 -7.49 23.75
CA ASN A 15 21.70 -7.12 23.16
C ASN A 15 21.21 -5.71 23.53
N LEU A 16 21.93 -4.96 24.37
CA LEU A 16 21.50 -3.61 24.78
C LEU A 16 21.59 -2.58 23.64
N SER A 17 22.61 -2.68 22.78
CA SER A 17 22.85 -1.66 21.75
C SER A 17 21.75 -1.60 20.67
N SER A 18 21.12 -2.73 20.33
CA SER A 18 20.00 -2.75 19.38
C SER A 18 18.68 -2.28 20.00
N GLN A 19 18.50 -2.48 21.32
CA GLN A 19 17.35 -1.94 22.06
C GLN A 19 17.44 -0.42 22.23
N ILE A 20 18.65 0.13 22.38
CA ILE A 20 18.87 1.59 22.54
C ILE A 20 18.64 2.36 21.23
N ALA A 21 18.96 1.76 20.07
CA ALA A 21 18.81 2.44 18.78
C ALA A 21 17.35 2.60 18.30
N GLY A 22 16.39 1.94 18.98
CA GLY A 22 15.01 1.86 18.53
C GLY A 22 14.84 0.98 17.29
N THR A 23 13.62 0.50 17.03
CA THR A 23 13.34 -0.19 15.76
C THR A 23 13.36 0.82 14.61
N PRO A 24 13.80 0.44 13.39
CA PRO A 24 13.66 1.32 12.24
C PRO A 24 12.18 1.66 12.02
N ASP A 25 11.93 2.81 11.39
CA ASP A 25 10.59 3.30 11.11
C ASP A 25 10.02 2.71 9.80
N GLU A 26 8.75 2.31 9.80
CA GLU A 26 8.08 1.71 8.64
C GLU A 26 7.90 2.71 7.51
N GLU A 27 7.54 3.96 7.82
CA GLU A 27 7.38 5.01 6.80
C GLU A 27 8.73 5.35 6.15
N LYS A 28 9.82 5.34 6.92
CA LYS A 28 11.18 5.42 6.37
C LYS A 28 11.51 4.23 5.46
N ALA A 29 11.15 3.01 5.83
CA ALA A 29 11.34 1.83 4.99
C ALA A 29 10.54 1.89 3.68
N LYS A 30 9.31 2.42 3.74
CA LYS A 30 8.45 2.65 2.56
C LYS A 30 9.05 3.69 1.61
N LYS A 31 9.57 4.80 2.13
CA LYS A 31 10.29 5.81 1.32
C LYS A 31 11.55 5.24 0.67
N GLU A 32 12.33 4.47 1.43
CA GLU A 32 13.53 3.83 0.90
C GLU A 32 13.19 2.84 -0.21
N LEU A 33 12.14 2.04 -0.04
CA LEU A 33 11.62 1.15 -1.08
C LEU A 33 11.27 1.90 -2.37
N GLN A 34 10.52 3.01 -2.28
CA GLN A 34 10.15 3.81 -3.44
C GLN A 34 11.40 4.35 -4.16
N ASN A 35 12.37 4.85 -3.41
CA ASN A 35 13.64 5.34 -3.96
C ASN A 35 14.42 4.24 -4.68
N GLN A 36 14.60 3.08 -4.04
CA GLN A 36 15.34 1.95 -4.63
C GLN A 36 14.60 1.35 -5.83
N TRP A 37 13.27 1.30 -5.78
CA TRP A 37 12.45 0.82 -6.90
C TRP A 37 12.62 1.71 -8.13
N SER A 38 12.55 3.02 -7.97
CA SER A 38 12.70 3.98 -9.09
C SER A 38 14.07 3.86 -9.78
N LYS A 39 15.12 3.51 -9.03
CA LYS A 39 16.47 3.26 -9.55
C LYS A 39 16.56 1.92 -10.28
N LYS A 40 15.93 0.87 -9.74
CA LYS A 40 16.00 -0.50 -10.26
C LYS A 40 15.13 -0.71 -11.50
N PHE A 41 13.97 -0.05 -11.56
CA PHE A 41 12.98 -0.17 -12.63
C PHE A 41 12.64 1.22 -13.21
N PRO A 42 13.56 1.83 -13.97
CA PRO A 42 13.31 3.14 -14.55
C PRO A 42 12.14 3.08 -15.54
N GLY A 43 11.11 3.88 -15.28
CA GLY A 43 9.89 3.94 -16.10
C GLY A 43 8.69 3.20 -15.50
N ASP A 44 8.89 2.37 -14.48
CA ASP A 44 7.77 1.82 -13.71
C ASP A 44 7.15 2.92 -12.84
N ARG A 45 5.81 2.99 -12.83
CA ARG A 45 5.06 3.86 -11.93
C ARG A 45 4.51 3.04 -10.78
N ILE A 46 4.93 3.36 -9.55
CA ILE A 46 4.34 2.77 -8.33
C ILE A 46 2.92 3.32 -8.18
N LEU A 47 1.94 2.42 -8.12
CA LEU A 47 0.53 2.75 -7.88
C LEU A 47 0.20 2.68 -6.39
N SER A 48 0.70 1.66 -5.68
CA SER A 48 0.50 1.51 -4.23
C SER A 48 1.63 0.73 -3.56
N VAL A 49 1.81 0.99 -2.26
CA VAL A 49 2.71 0.24 -1.37
C VAL A 49 1.97 -0.05 -0.07
N GLN A 50 1.75 -1.33 0.22
CA GLN A 50 1.02 -1.80 1.41
C GLN A 50 1.92 -2.65 2.29
N ALA A 51 1.80 -2.51 3.61
CA ALA A 51 2.46 -3.42 4.54
C ALA A 51 1.94 -4.86 4.36
N ALA A 52 2.87 -5.81 4.26
CA ALA A 52 2.62 -7.23 4.05
C ALA A 52 3.02 -8.04 5.30
N GLY A 53 2.36 -7.72 6.42
CA GLY A 53 2.60 -8.34 7.73
C GLY A 53 3.50 -7.53 8.65
N LYS A 54 3.70 -8.03 9.87
CA LYS A 54 4.48 -7.35 10.90
C LYS A 54 5.98 -7.37 10.57
N PRO A 55 6.72 -6.29 10.86
CA PRO A 55 8.17 -6.28 10.71
C PRO A 55 8.84 -7.38 11.55
N LYS A 56 9.94 -7.94 11.07
CA LYS A 56 10.64 -9.07 11.71
C LYS A 56 12.11 -8.73 11.97
N LEU A 57 12.54 -8.95 13.21
CA LEU A 57 13.96 -9.05 13.55
C LEU A 57 14.45 -10.45 13.16
N ILE A 58 15.57 -10.51 12.45
CA ILE A 58 16.24 -11.72 12.01
C ILE A 58 17.62 -11.69 12.63
N GLU A 59 17.90 -12.67 13.49
CA GLU A 59 19.19 -12.84 14.14
C GLU A 59 19.87 -14.03 13.48
N LYS A 60 21.04 -13.82 12.89
CA LYS A 60 21.86 -14.92 12.39
C LYS A 60 22.94 -15.22 13.42
N GLU A 61 22.93 -16.44 13.94
CA GLU A 61 23.96 -16.92 14.86
C GLU A 61 25.34 -16.74 14.23
N ALA A 62 26.26 -16.21 15.04
CA ALA A 62 27.62 -15.98 14.61
C ALA A 62 28.32 -17.35 14.42
N PRO A 63 29.13 -17.51 13.37
CA PRO A 63 29.82 -18.78 13.10
C PRO A 63 30.90 -19.12 14.14
N GLU A 64 31.25 -18.19 15.03
CA GLU A 64 32.24 -18.35 16.09
C GLU A 64 31.69 -17.81 17.42
N GLU A 65 32.09 -18.42 18.54
CA GLU A 65 31.58 -18.19 19.90
C GLU A 65 31.78 -16.75 20.44
N ASN A 66 32.44 -15.87 19.67
CA ASN A 66 32.70 -14.47 20.04
C ASN A 66 32.48 -13.45 18.90
N ALA A 67 31.94 -13.87 17.74
CA ALA A 67 31.67 -12.96 16.65
C ALA A 67 30.33 -12.21 16.87
N PRO A 68 30.22 -10.94 16.45
CA PRO A 68 28.97 -10.18 16.62
C PRO A 68 27.84 -10.84 15.81
N THR A 69 26.70 -11.09 16.46
CA THR A 69 25.46 -11.55 15.82
C THR A 69 25.05 -10.59 14.70
N ASP A 70 24.80 -11.12 13.49
CA ASP A 70 24.29 -10.31 12.38
C ASP A 70 22.79 -10.08 12.61
N LEU A 71 22.45 -8.85 13.00
CA LEU A 71 21.07 -8.43 13.27
C LEU A 71 20.52 -7.72 12.03
N ARG A 72 19.41 -8.25 11.51
CA ARG A 72 18.69 -7.65 10.39
C ARG A 72 17.24 -7.40 10.76
N TYR A 73 16.69 -6.30 10.29
CA TYR A 73 15.29 -5.96 10.47
C TYR A 73 14.60 -5.89 9.11
N LYS A 74 13.53 -6.66 8.93
CA LYS A 74 12.83 -6.79 7.66
C LYS A 74 11.42 -6.23 7.75
N PHE A 75 11.14 -5.22 6.93
CA PHE A 75 9.78 -4.80 6.60
C PHE A 75 9.34 -5.55 5.35
N SER A 76 8.09 -6.00 5.33
CA SER A 76 7.52 -6.68 4.15
C SER A 76 6.41 -5.83 3.58
N PHE A 77 6.39 -5.66 2.26
CA PHE A 77 5.42 -4.86 1.53
C PHE A 77 4.89 -5.60 0.30
N PHE A 78 3.68 -5.25 -0.14
CA PHE A 78 3.24 -5.47 -1.51
C PHE A 78 3.37 -4.16 -2.29
N VAL A 79 4.08 -4.21 -3.40
CA VAL A 79 4.23 -3.08 -4.33
C VAL A 79 3.40 -3.37 -5.57
N THR A 80 2.44 -2.50 -5.86
CA THR A 80 1.69 -2.54 -7.12
C THR A 80 2.28 -1.52 -8.07
N THR A 81 2.78 -1.95 -9.23
CA THR A 81 3.39 -1.07 -10.23
C THR A 81 2.73 -1.24 -11.59
N ARG A 82 2.70 -0.14 -12.34
CA ARG A 82 2.43 -0.12 -13.78
C ARG A 82 3.75 -0.03 -14.51
N LYS A 83 4.04 -1.01 -15.34
CA LYS A 83 5.22 -1.00 -16.20
C LYS A 83 5.02 -0.06 -17.39
N LYS A 84 6.12 0.28 -18.06
CA LYS A 84 6.11 1.17 -19.23
C LYS A 84 5.22 0.65 -20.37
N GLU A 85 5.19 -0.67 -20.55
CA GLU A 85 4.32 -1.35 -21.52
C GLU A 85 2.84 -1.43 -21.09
N GLY A 86 2.48 -0.87 -19.94
CA GLY A 86 1.11 -0.81 -19.44
C GLY A 86 0.72 -1.95 -18.49
N GLN A 87 1.45 -3.07 -18.49
CA GLN A 87 1.17 -4.19 -17.58
C GLN A 87 1.20 -3.75 -16.10
N THR A 88 0.17 -4.10 -15.32
CA THR A 88 0.17 -3.89 -13.87
C THR A 88 0.59 -5.16 -13.14
N THR A 89 1.54 -5.06 -12.22
CA THR A 89 2.02 -6.19 -11.41
C THR A 89 1.98 -5.90 -9.92
N LYS A 90 1.71 -6.93 -9.11
CA LYS A 90 1.82 -6.91 -7.65
C LYS A 90 3.00 -7.77 -7.24
N THR A 91 3.98 -7.15 -6.57
CA THR A 91 5.23 -7.80 -6.20
C THR A 91 5.41 -7.77 -4.67
N PRO A 92 5.61 -8.92 -4.02
CA PRO A 92 6.02 -8.96 -2.63
C PRO A 92 7.50 -8.52 -2.51
N VAL A 93 7.77 -7.55 -1.64
CA VAL A 93 9.10 -6.98 -1.43
C VAL A 93 9.43 -6.93 0.05
N GLY A 94 10.68 -7.28 0.40
CA GLY A 94 11.24 -7.10 1.74
C GLY A 94 12.27 -5.98 1.74
N VAL A 95 12.10 -4.97 2.58
CA VAL A 95 13.13 -3.94 2.84
C VAL A 95 13.93 -4.37 4.06
N ILE A 96 15.24 -4.49 3.90
CA ILE A 96 16.14 -5.05 4.90
C ILE A 96 17.04 -3.92 5.44
N TYR A 97 17.03 -3.76 6.76
CA TYR A 97 17.98 -2.96 7.50
C TYR A 97 18.96 -3.89 8.22
N GLN A 98 20.23 -3.50 8.29
CA GLN A 98 21.25 -4.17 9.06
C GLN A 98 21.69 -3.29 10.22
N PHE A 99 21.86 -3.87 11.40
CA PHE A 99 22.37 -3.14 12.56
C PHE A 99 23.90 -3.07 12.50
N VAL A 100 24.42 -1.85 12.52
CA VAL A 100 25.86 -1.57 12.60
C VAL A 100 26.11 -0.82 13.91
N ARG A 101 26.94 -1.38 14.81
CA ARG A 101 27.12 -0.85 16.18
C ARG A 101 27.39 0.67 16.23
N GLU A 102 28.20 1.19 15.32
CA GLU A 102 28.56 2.62 15.27
C GLU A 102 27.52 3.51 14.59
N LYS A 103 26.64 2.95 13.75
CA LYS A 103 25.72 3.70 12.87
C LYS A 103 24.24 3.44 13.15
N GLY A 104 23.92 2.50 14.02
CA GLY A 104 22.56 2.01 14.23
C GLY A 104 22.03 1.21 13.04
N TRP A 105 20.73 1.32 12.77
CA TRP A 105 20.07 0.64 11.65
C TRP A 105 20.35 1.34 10.32
N VAL A 106 21.01 0.64 9.41
CA VAL A 106 21.36 1.13 8.07
C VAL A 106 20.61 0.31 7.03
N PHE A 107 20.07 0.97 6.00
CA PHE A 107 19.47 0.26 4.86
C PHE A 107 20.52 -0.66 4.22
N SER A 108 20.12 -1.90 3.95
CA SER A 108 21.00 -2.93 3.39
C SER A 108 20.58 -3.29 1.97
N ASP A 109 19.34 -3.75 1.76
CA ASP A 109 18.86 -4.18 0.44
C ASP A 109 17.31 -4.26 0.37
N ILE A 110 16.79 -4.40 -0.85
CA ILE A 110 15.42 -4.81 -1.15
C ILE A 110 15.36 -6.22 -1.77
N GLY A 111 14.84 -7.19 -1.02
CA GLY A 111 14.58 -8.54 -1.51
C GLY A 111 13.23 -8.64 -2.22
N MET A 112 13.20 -9.10 -3.48
CA MET A 112 11.95 -9.22 -4.25
C MET A 112 11.57 -10.69 -4.45
N ALA A 113 10.30 -11.01 -4.24
CA ALA A 113 9.73 -12.29 -4.65
C ALA A 113 9.19 -12.21 -6.09
N ARG A 114 8.61 -13.32 -6.58
CA ARG A 114 7.98 -13.38 -7.91
C ARG A 114 6.82 -12.39 -7.99
N SER A 115 6.84 -11.54 -9.03
CA SER A 115 5.72 -10.65 -9.36
C SER A 115 4.53 -11.43 -9.91
N VAL A 116 3.33 -11.03 -9.51
CA VAL A 116 2.05 -11.52 -10.05
C VAL A 116 1.50 -10.47 -11.01
N VAL A 117 1.06 -10.88 -12.19
CA VAL A 117 0.38 -9.97 -13.14
C VAL A 117 -1.03 -9.72 -12.63
N VAL A 118 -1.37 -8.45 -12.45
CA VAL A 118 -2.71 -8.00 -12.04
C VAL A 118 -3.53 -7.67 -13.28
N THR A 119 -2.95 -6.95 -14.24
CA THR A 119 -3.61 -6.61 -15.51
C THR A 119 -2.64 -6.68 -16.68
N GLU A 120 -3.16 -7.06 -17.85
CA GLU A 120 -2.43 -6.98 -19.12
C GLU A 120 -2.38 -5.53 -19.64
N PRO A 121 -1.48 -5.22 -20.59
CA PRO A 121 -1.48 -3.94 -21.31
C PRO A 121 -2.86 -3.59 -21.91
N GLY A 122 -3.27 -2.33 -21.81
CA GLY A 122 -4.57 -1.82 -22.27
C GLY A 122 -5.74 -2.01 -21.27
N LYS A 123 -5.53 -2.84 -20.24
CA LYS A 123 -6.51 -3.17 -19.18
C LYS A 123 -6.15 -2.49 -17.85
N GLU A 124 -5.36 -1.43 -17.90
CA GLU A 124 -4.83 -0.78 -16.70
C GLU A 124 -5.91 -0.05 -15.91
N PRO A 125 -5.83 -0.02 -14.57
CA PRO A 125 -6.71 0.84 -13.80
C PRO A 125 -6.54 2.31 -14.21
N PRO A 126 -7.60 3.12 -14.16
CA PRO A 126 -7.46 4.57 -14.29
C PRO A 126 -6.52 5.11 -13.20
N SER A 127 -5.95 6.28 -13.44
CA SER A 127 -5.12 6.92 -12.40
C SER A 127 -5.97 7.28 -11.17
N LYS A 128 -5.37 7.45 -9.98
CA LYS A 128 -6.14 7.83 -8.79
C LYS A 128 -6.96 9.11 -9.03
N ASP A 129 -6.38 10.12 -9.67
CA ASP A 129 -7.08 11.38 -9.94
C ASP A 129 -8.24 11.18 -10.92
N GLU A 130 -8.04 10.36 -11.96
CA GLU A 130 -9.08 9.98 -12.92
C GLU A 130 -10.22 9.18 -12.27
N VAL A 131 -9.91 8.27 -11.35
CA VAL A 131 -10.92 7.56 -10.55
C VAL A 131 -11.80 8.55 -9.80
N TYR A 132 -11.19 9.47 -9.05
CA TYR A 132 -11.93 10.42 -8.22
C TYR A 132 -12.79 11.34 -9.08
N GLN A 133 -12.28 11.77 -10.24
CA GLN A 133 -13.06 12.57 -11.18
C GLN A 133 -14.28 11.80 -11.73
N ILE A 134 -14.11 10.56 -12.19
CA ILE A 134 -15.22 9.76 -12.73
C ILE A 134 -16.26 9.47 -11.65
N VAL A 135 -15.82 9.19 -10.41
CA VAL A 135 -16.74 8.94 -9.29
C VAL A 135 -17.47 10.23 -8.88
N GLU A 136 -16.79 11.37 -8.85
CA GLU A 136 -17.41 12.67 -8.57
C GLU A 136 -18.50 12.99 -9.61
N GLU A 137 -18.20 12.83 -10.90
CA GLU A 137 -19.17 13.01 -11.98
C GLU A 137 -20.38 12.09 -11.81
N ALA A 138 -20.16 10.81 -11.44
CA ALA A 138 -21.24 9.85 -11.18
C ALA A 138 -22.09 10.21 -9.94
N ILE A 139 -21.47 10.75 -8.89
CA ILE A 139 -22.18 11.25 -7.69
C ILE A 139 -23.06 12.44 -8.06
N LEU A 140 -22.55 13.39 -8.84
CA LEU A 140 -23.30 14.57 -9.26
C LEU A 140 -24.45 14.23 -10.22
N GLU A 141 -24.26 13.25 -11.10
CA GLU A 141 -25.32 12.72 -11.96
C GLU A 141 -26.45 12.07 -11.13
N GLU A 142 -26.09 11.30 -10.10
CA GLU A 142 -27.05 10.60 -9.24
C GLU A 142 -27.76 11.51 -8.22
N LYS A 143 -27.02 12.43 -7.58
CA LYS A 143 -27.54 13.25 -6.47
C LYS A 143 -28.05 14.62 -6.90
N GLY A 144 -27.76 15.02 -8.13
CA GLY A 144 -28.17 16.29 -8.73
C GLY A 144 -26.99 17.26 -8.87
N LYS A 145 -26.91 17.90 -10.04
CA LYS A 145 -25.83 18.85 -10.40
C LYS A 145 -25.84 20.15 -9.57
N SER A 146 -26.86 20.38 -8.76
CA SER A 146 -26.95 21.52 -7.82
C SER A 146 -26.10 21.33 -6.58
N LYS A 147 -25.64 20.09 -6.30
CA LYS A 147 -24.86 19.75 -5.11
C LYS A 147 -23.36 19.89 -5.39
N SER A 148 -22.60 20.10 -4.33
CA SER A 148 -21.13 19.98 -4.34
C SER A 148 -20.70 18.70 -3.64
N VAL A 149 -19.69 18.02 -4.17
CA VAL A 149 -19.04 16.89 -3.49
C VAL A 149 -17.91 17.45 -2.62
N ASP A 150 -18.06 17.31 -1.31
CA ASP A 150 -17.09 17.86 -0.36
C ASP A 150 -15.94 16.88 -0.10
N LEU A 151 -16.24 15.57 -0.12
CA LEU A 151 -15.29 14.53 0.21
C LEU A 151 -15.66 13.21 -0.46
N ILE A 152 -14.65 12.52 -0.98
CA ILE A 152 -14.75 11.14 -1.47
C ILE A 152 -13.67 10.32 -0.75
N ARG A 153 -14.05 9.15 -0.23
CA ARG A 153 -13.11 8.18 0.35
C ARG A 153 -13.36 6.83 -0.29
N LEU A 154 -12.43 6.38 -1.13
CA LEU A 154 -12.49 5.08 -1.80
C LEU A 154 -11.44 4.13 -1.25
N THR A 155 -11.81 2.87 -1.11
CA THR A 155 -10.90 1.76 -0.83
C THR A 155 -10.06 1.42 -2.06
N GLU A 156 -9.09 0.51 -1.89
CA GLU A 156 -8.36 -0.01 -3.03
C GLU A 156 -9.26 -0.87 -3.92
N PRO A 157 -9.14 -0.73 -5.25
CA PRO A 157 -10.04 -1.43 -6.14
C PRO A 157 -9.76 -2.92 -6.22
N GLU A 158 -10.83 -3.69 -6.34
CA GLU A 158 -10.79 -5.07 -6.80
C GLU A 158 -10.90 -5.11 -8.33
N PHE A 159 -9.97 -5.79 -8.99
CA PHE A 159 -10.03 -6.03 -10.43
C PHE A 159 -10.90 -7.25 -10.72
N GLY A 160 -11.76 -7.12 -11.73
CA GLY A 160 -12.42 -8.26 -12.33
C GLY A 160 -12.66 -8.09 -13.81
N GLN A 161 -13.07 -9.19 -14.42
CA GLN A 161 -13.24 -9.28 -15.85
C GLN A 161 -14.42 -10.17 -16.19
N ASN A 162 -15.31 -9.66 -17.04
CA ASN A 162 -16.40 -10.43 -17.63
C ASN A 162 -15.98 -10.83 -19.05
N LEU A 163 -15.91 -12.15 -19.29
CA LEU A 163 -15.60 -12.74 -20.58
C LEU A 163 -16.89 -13.29 -21.20
N THR A 164 -17.32 -12.70 -22.30
CA THR A 164 -18.32 -13.30 -23.19
C THR A 164 -17.70 -13.57 -24.56
N PRO A 165 -18.24 -14.47 -25.38
CA PRO A 165 -17.70 -14.79 -26.70
C PRO A 165 -17.55 -13.57 -27.64
N SER A 166 -18.30 -12.49 -27.40
CA SER A 166 -18.34 -11.29 -28.25
C SER A 166 -17.92 -10.00 -27.56
N LYS A 167 -17.76 -10.00 -26.23
CA LYS A 167 -17.36 -8.82 -25.45
C LYS A 167 -16.46 -9.20 -24.28
N GLU A 168 -15.35 -8.50 -24.19
CA GLU A 168 -14.50 -8.45 -23.00
C GLU A 168 -14.78 -7.12 -22.28
N GLN A 169 -15.17 -7.19 -21.01
CA GLN A 169 -15.39 -6.02 -20.18
C GLN A 169 -14.55 -6.13 -18.92
N PHE A 170 -13.76 -5.10 -18.66
CA PHE A 170 -12.93 -4.99 -17.47
C PHE A 170 -13.62 -4.09 -16.48
N TRP A 171 -13.46 -4.40 -15.19
CA TRP A 171 -13.99 -3.55 -14.15
C TRP A 171 -13.05 -3.45 -12.95
N PHE A 172 -13.07 -2.29 -12.32
CA PHE A 172 -12.45 -2.04 -11.03
C PHE A 172 -13.56 -1.66 -10.05
N ARG A 173 -13.78 -2.49 -9.04
CA ARG A 173 -14.80 -2.28 -8.01
C ARG A 173 -14.19 -1.52 -6.84
N TYR A 174 -14.78 -0.38 -6.51
CA TYR A 174 -14.41 0.45 -5.37
C TYR A 174 -15.53 0.42 -4.34
N GLU A 175 -15.14 0.38 -3.08
CA GLU A 175 -16.05 0.61 -1.95
C GLU A 175 -15.68 1.93 -1.30
N GLY A 176 -16.61 2.59 -0.63
CA GLY A 176 -16.28 3.84 0.02
C GLY A 176 -17.44 4.63 0.59
N ASP A 177 -17.14 5.89 0.88
CA ASP A 177 -18.06 6.87 1.41
C ASP A 177 -17.88 8.20 0.66
N PHE A 178 -18.93 9.01 0.60
CA PHE A 178 -18.83 10.38 0.11
C PHE A 178 -19.71 11.35 0.89
N GLU A 179 -19.35 12.62 0.81
CA GLU A 179 -20.08 13.72 1.42
C GLU A 179 -20.49 14.71 0.33
N VAL A 180 -21.77 15.10 0.34
CA VAL A 180 -22.29 16.15 -0.53
C VAL A 180 -22.95 17.25 0.29
N SER A 181 -22.83 18.48 -0.20
CA SER A 181 -23.48 19.65 0.38
C SER A 181 -24.48 20.27 -0.60
N GLU A 182 -25.60 20.74 -0.05
CA GLU A 182 -26.61 21.52 -0.79
C GLU A 182 -27.21 22.56 0.14
N ASN A 183 -27.11 23.85 -0.21
CA ASN A 183 -27.71 24.95 0.54
C ASN A 183 -27.42 24.92 2.06
N GLY A 184 -26.18 24.58 2.44
CA GLY A 184 -25.75 24.48 3.84
C GLY A 184 -26.13 23.18 4.55
N SER A 185 -26.92 22.29 3.93
CA SER A 185 -27.17 20.94 4.45
C SER A 185 -26.10 19.98 3.93
N LYS A 186 -25.43 19.27 4.83
CA LYS A 186 -24.46 18.24 4.48
C LYS A 186 -25.09 16.86 4.54
N THR A 187 -24.85 16.01 3.55
CA THR A 187 -25.32 14.62 3.50
C THR A 187 -24.11 13.70 3.37
N VAL A 188 -23.99 12.75 4.29
CA VAL A 188 -22.97 11.71 4.26
C VAL A 188 -23.60 10.43 3.74
N CYS A 189 -23.04 9.86 2.69
CA CYS A 189 -23.43 8.57 2.13
C CYS A 189 -22.32 7.56 2.40
N SER A 190 -22.65 6.51 3.15
CA SER A 190 -21.71 5.44 3.50
C SER A 190 -22.03 4.14 2.79
N ASP A 191 -21.06 3.22 2.76
CA ASP A 191 -21.20 1.87 2.20
C ASP A 191 -21.57 1.89 0.70
N ILE A 192 -20.96 2.80 -0.07
CA ILE A 192 -21.16 2.83 -1.52
C ILE A 192 -20.30 1.77 -2.21
N VAL A 193 -20.82 1.24 -3.31
CA VAL A 193 -20.09 0.33 -4.19
C VAL A 193 -20.25 0.81 -5.63
N ILE A 194 -19.12 1.14 -6.25
CA ILE A 194 -19.07 1.66 -7.62
C ILE A 194 -18.05 0.90 -8.44
N ARG A 195 -18.43 0.48 -9.65
CA ARG A 195 -17.54 -0.16 -10.62
C ARG A 195 -17.16 0.85 -11.69
N LEU A 196 -15.85 0.97 -11.93
CA LEU A 196 -15.36 1.61 -13.15
C LEU A 196 -15.21 0.54 -14.21
N VAL A 197 -15.98 0.63 -15.28
CA VAL A 197 -16.00 -0.35 -16.38
C VAL A 197 -15.37 0.22 -17.65
N LYS A 198 -14.71 -0.66 -18.41
CA LYS A 198 -14.16 -0.33 -19.73
C LYS A 198 -14.48 -1.46 -20.69
N GLU A 199 -15.17 -1.13 -21.78
CA GLU A 199 -15.37 -2.05 -22.89
C GLU A 199 -14.07 -2.21 -23.69
N GLN A 200 -13.87 -3.40 -24.28
CA GLN A 200 -12.76 -3.65 -25.20
C GLN A 200 -12.72 -2.57 -26.31
N ASN A 201 -11.55 -1.97 -26.53
CA ASN A 201 -11.30 -0.86 -27.46
C ASN A 201 -11.91 0.51 -27.10
N SER A 202 -12.60 0.66 -25.96
CA SER A 202 -12.93 1.99 -25.43
C SER A 202 -11.69 2.64 -24.83
N ALA A 203 -11.48 3.93 -25.08
CA ALA A 203 -10.46 4.71 -24.37
C ALA A 203 -10.95 5.19 -23.00
N ALA A 204 -12.27 5.30 -22.80
CA ALA A 204 -12.87 5.90 -21.61
C ALA A 204 -13.40 4.83 -20.63
N TRP A 205 -13.13 5.08 -19.34
CA TRP A 205 -13.76 4.40 -18.21
C TRP A 205 -15.14 5.02 -17.96
N LYS A 206 -16.11 4.20 -17.53
CA LYS A 206 -17.44 4.63 -17.14
C LYS A 206 -17.75 4.13 -15.73
N ALA A 207 -18.46 4.93 -14.95
CA ALA A 207 -18.96 4.51 -13.65
C ALA A 207 -20.28 3.75 -13.77
N GLU A 208 -20.41 2.66 -13.02
CA GLU A 208 -21.64 1.90 -12.81
C GLU A 208 -21.84 1.70 -11.30
N TRP A 209 -23.04 2.02 -10.80
CA TRP A 209 -23.38 1.82 -9.38
C TRP A 209 -23.81 0.37 -9.14
N ASP A 210 -23.13 -0.30 -8.21
CA ASP A 210 -23.62 -1.57 -7.65
C ASP A 210 -24.49 -1.30 -6.43
N GLU A 211 -24.01 -0.45 -5.52
CA GLU A 211 -24.73 -0.04 -4.32
C GLU A 211 -24.58 1.47 -4.11
N LYS A 212 -25.71 2.16 -3.94
CA LYS A 212 -25.75 3.62 -3.73
C LYS A 212 -25.50 4.03 -2.28
N GLY A 213 -25.27 3.07 -1.40
CA GLY A 213 -25.04 3.28 0.03
C GLY A 213 -26.25 3.82 0.79
N LYS A 214 -26.01 4.15 2.06
CA LYS A 214 -27.00 4.75 2.97
C LYS A 214 -26.64 6.21 3.20
N CYS A 215 -27.54 7.11 2.82
CA CYS A 215 -27.33 8.54 3.00
C CYS A 215 -28.07 9.07 4.23
N LYS A 216 -27.37 9.87 5.04
CA LYS A 216 -27.93 10.58 6.17
C LYS A 216 -27.53 12.05 6.11
N VAL A 217 -28.47 12.93 6.40
CA VAL A 217 -28.16 14.34 6.60
C VAL A 217 -27.33 14.43 7.88
N SER A 218 -26.16 15.05 7.79
CA SER A 218 -25.33 15.37 8.93
C SER A 218 -26.03 16.51 9.68
N GLU A 219 -26.58 16.20 10.84
CA GLU A 219 -26.93 17.23 11.82
C GLU A 219 -25.60 17.67 12.44
N GLU A 220 -25.15 18.88 12.12
CA GLU A 220 -24.05 19.53 12.86
C GLU A 220 -24.45 19.78 14.31
#